data_AF-M3B579-F1
#
_entry.id   AF-M3B579-F1
#
_cell.length_a   1.000
_cell.length_b   1.000
_cell.length_c   1.000
_cell.angle_alpha   90.00
_cell.angle_beta   90.00
_cell.angle_gamma   90.00
#
_symmetry.space_group_name_H-M   'P 1'
#
loop_
_entity.id
_entity.type
_entity.pdbx_description
1 polymer ?
#
loop_
_entity_poly.entity_id
_entity_poly.type
_entity_poly.pdbx_seq_one_letter_code
_entity_poly.pdbx_strand_id
1 'polypeptide(L)'
;MAAQGTSSGAPITVLTADLAPKLPSHSSLLFAAKKAKNLSFETIAQAIGREEVSTAAIFYGQACASPEDITKLAALLEIPEPTLLQTEIAHLPDRGRSMEMPPKEPLMYRLFEIVQNYGYAYKAVLNEKFGDGIMSAISFSTKVEKETDEKGDWVKITLRGKWLPYTRF
;
A
#
# COMPACT_ATOMS: atom_id res chain seq x y z
N MET A 1 23.10 -2.01 11.42
CA MET A 1 21.79 -2.59 11.79
C MET A 1 20.70 -1.67 11.26
N ALA A 2 19.62 -2.20 10.70
CA ALA A 2 18.49 -1.39 10.24
C ALA A 2 17.81 -0.69 11.44
N ALA A 3 17.29 0.52 11.24
CA ALA A 3 16.56 1.24 12.28
C ALA A 3 15.29 0.49 12.66
N GLN A 4 15.09 0.25 13.96
CA GLN A 4 13.91 -0.42 14.51
C GLN A 4 12.85 0.60 14.95
N GLY A 5 11.59 0.19 14.94
CA GLY A 5 10.45 1.03 15.28
C GLY A 5 10.02 1.95 14.14
N THR A 6 9.13 2.89 14.47
CA THR A 6 8.61 3.90 13.55
C THR A 6 9.22 5.27 13.88
N SER A 7 9.37 6.15 12.89
CA SER A 7 9.78 7.54 13.13
C SER A 7 8.83 8.32 14.02
N SER A 8 7.54 7.93 14.08
CA SER A 8 6.53 8.54 14.94
C SER A 8 6.57 8.08 16.39
N GLY A 9 7.36 7.04 16.72
CA GLY A 9 7.35 6.39 18.03
C GLY A 9 6.14 5.48 18.29
N ALA A 10 5.21 5.35 17.33
CA ALA A 10 4.09 4.43 17.42
C ALA A 10 4.53 2.96 17.23
N PRO A 11 3.77 1.98 17.75
CA PRO A 11 4.01 0.57 17.47
C PRO A 11 3.93 0.26 15.97
N ILE A 12 4.70 -0.72 15.52
CA ILE A 12 4.60 -1.19 14.14
C ILE A 12 3.29 -1.92 13.88
N THR A 13 2.74 -1.78 12.68
CA THR A 13 1.61 -2.62 12.23
C THR A 13 2.05 -4.07 12.04
N VAL A 14 1.17 -4.99 12.41
CA VAL A 14 1.31 -6.45 12.26
C VAL A 14 0.08 -7.02 11.55
N LEU A 15 0.22 -8.21 10.97
CA LEU A 15 -0.91 -8.91 10.36
C LEU A 15 -1.84 -9.49 11.42
N THR A 16 -3.15 -9.27 11.25
CA THR A 16 -4.18 -9.84 12.11
C THR A 16 -4.58 -11.24 11.64
N ALA A 17 -4.97 -12.10 12.59
CA ALA A 17 -5.22 -13.51 12.33
C ALA A 17 -6.45 -13.76 11.43
N ASP A 18 -7.42 -12.86 11.42
CA ASP A 18 -8.62 -12.90 10.60
C ASP A 18 -8.36 -12.56 9.13
N LEU A 19 -7.34 -11.73 8.87
CA LEU A 19 -6.97 -11.32 7.52
C LEU A 19 -6.00 -12.32 6.86
N ALA A 20 -5.10 -12.93 7.63
CA ALA A 20 -4.08 -13.86 7.13
C ALA A 20 -4.61 -14.94 6.15
N PRO A 21 -5.75 -15.63 6.41
CA PRO A 21 -6.29 -16.65 5.50
C PRO A 21 -6.76 -16.12 4.14
N LYS A 22 -6.99 -14.80 4.01
CA LYS A 22 -7.47 -14.15 2.78
C LYS A 22 -6.32 -13.63 1.91
N LEU A 23 -5.08 -13.73 2.39
CA LEU A 23 -3.90 -13.19 1.72
C LEU A 23 -2.99 -14.32 1.20
N PRO A 24 -2.13 -14.03 0.21
CA PRO A 24 -1.15 -15.02 -0.25
C PRO A 24 -0.14 -15.36 0.84
N SER A 25 0.50 -16.53 0.73
CA SER A 25 1.33 -17.13 1.77
C SER A 25 2.54 -16.28 2.17
N HIS A 26 3.09 -15.48 1.24
CA HIS A 26 4.18 -14.54 1.55
C HIS A 26 3.78 -13.48 2.55
N SER A 27 2.51 -13.10 2.62
CA SER A 27 2.03 -12.04 3.51
C SER A 27 2.32 -12.37 4.97
N SER A 28 1.91 -13.57 5.40
CA SER A 28 2.15 -14.05 6.77
C SER A 28 3.64 -14.18 7.07
N LEU A 29 4.43 -14.67 6.11
CA LEU A 29 5.88 -14.83 6.26
C LEU A 29 6.60 -13.47 6.42
N LEU A 30 6.29 -12.50 5.55
CA LEU A 30 6.85 -11.16 5.60
C LEU A 30 6.44 -10.42 6.89
N PHE A 31 5.17 -10.48 7.28
CA PHE A 31 4.70 -9.84 8.52
C PHE A 31 5.29 -10.47 9.77
N ALA A 32 5.48 -11.80 9.81
CA ALA A 32 6.14 -12.47 10.93
C ALA A 32 7.59 -12.01 11.08
N ALA A 33 8.35 -11.96 9.99
CA ALA A 33 9.74 -11.50 10.02
C ALA A 33 9.85 -10.00 10.36
N LYS A 34 8.97 -9.17 9.78
CA LYS A 34 8.85 -7.73 10.12
C LYS A 34 8.58 -7.53 11.60
N LYS A 35 7.67 -8.32 12.19
CA LYS A 35 7.37 -8.29 13.63
C LYS A 35 8.57 -8.71 14.47
N ALA A 36 9.24 -9.81 14.12
CA ALA A 36 10.41 -10.32 14.84
C ALA A 36 11.56 -9.31 14.89
N LYS A 37 11.74 -8.53 13.82
CA LYS A 37 12.79 -7.50 13.72
C LYS A 37 12.33 -6.10 14.15
N ASN A 38 11.08 -5.93 14.53
CA ASN A 38 10.46 -4.66 14.87
C ASN A 38 10.70 -3.57 13.79
N LEU A 39 10.48 -3.90 12.51
CA LEU A 39 10.70 -2.96 11.39
C LEU A 39 9.40 -2.23 11.01
N SER A 40 9.49 -0.93 10.75
CA SER A 40 8.43 -0.13 10.15
C SER A 40 8.39 -0.31 8.62
N PHE A 41 7.29 0.11 8.00
CA PHE A 41 7.24 0.16 6.54
C PHE A 41 8.15 1.23 5.97
N GLU A 42 8.38 2.34 6.67
CA GLU A 42 9.39 3.36 6.33
C GLU A 42 10.78 2.72 6.14
N THR A 43 11.28 2.00 7.14
CA THR A 43 12.60 1.35 7.06
C THR A 43 12.66 0.33 5.90
N ILE A 44 11.60 -0.48 5.73
CA ILE A 44 11.58 -1.51 4.67
C ILE A 44 11.53 -0.86 3.29
N ALA A 45 10.72 0.18 3.12
CA ALA A 45 10.54 0.91 1.87
C ALA A 45 11.85 1.58 1.42
N GLN A 46 12.55 2.23 2.34
CA GLN A 46 13.88 2.79 2.11
C GLN A 46 14.88 1.72 1.67
N ALA A 47 14.88 0.55 2.33
CA ALA A 47 15.80 -0.53 2.01
C ALA A 47 15.57 -1.14 0.62
N ILE A 48 14.30 -1.27 0.20
CA ILE A 48 13.96 -1.84 -1.12
C ILE A 48 13.96 -0.79 -2.25
N GLY A 49 13.94 0.51 -1.91
CA GLY A 49 13.91 1.60 -2.88
C GLY A 49 12.51 1.86 -3.45
N ARG A 50 11.46 1.68 -2.64
CA ARG A 50 10.06 1.90 -3.03
C ARG A 50 9.39 2.88 -2.09
N GLU A 51 8.24 3.40 -2.52
CA GLU A 51 7.35 4.17 -1.65
C GLU A 51 6.74 3.30 -0.55
N GLU A 52 6.48 3.89 0.63
CA GLU A 52 5.99 3.17 1.81
C GLU A 52 4.67 2.44 1.56
N VAL A 53 3.70 3.11 0.94
CA VAL A 53 2.38 2.54 0.63
C VAL A 53 2.52 1.38 -0.37
N SER A 54 3.42 1.50 -1.35
CA SER A 54 3.72 0.45 -2.33
C SER A 54 4.36 -0.77 -1.65
N THR A 55 5.26 -0.53 -0.69
CA THR A 55 5.90 -1.57 0.12
C THR A 55 4.88 -2.31 0.98
N ALA A 56 4.01 -1.58 1.68
CA ALA A 56 2.90 -2.19 2.44
C ALA A 56 1.97 -2.99 1.52
N ALA A 57 1.70 -2.51 0.30
CA ALA A 57 0.88 -3.24 -0.67
C ALA A 57 1.47 -4.61 -1.06
N ILE A 58 2.80 -4.76 -1.14
CA ILE A 58 3.43 -6.09 -1.37
C ILE A 58 3.09 -7.04 -0.22
N PHE A 59 3.21 -6.55 1.02
CA PHE A 59 2.94 -7.34 2.24
C PHE A 59 1.49 -7.78 2.35
N TYR A 60 0.55 -7.03 1.79
CA TYR A 60 -0.86 -7.42 1.71
C TYR A 60 -1.22 -8.14 0.39
N GLY A 61 -0.24 -8.51 -0.44
CA GLY A 61 -0.47 -9.23 -1.70
C GLY A 61 -1.14 -8.39 -2.80
N GLN A 62 -1.09 -7.06 -2.69
CA GLN A 62 -1.74 -6.12 -3.60
C GLN A 62 -0.76 -5.48 -4.61
N ALA A 63 0.54 -5.77 -4.49
CA ALA A 63 1.56 -5.32 -5.43
C ALA A 63 2.51 -6.47 -5.77
N CYS A 64 3.05 -6.44 -6.99
CA CYS A 64 4.07 -7.38 -7.43
C CYS A 64 5.45 -6.93 -6.91
N ALA A 65 6.23 -7.86 -6.37
CA ALA A 65 7.62 -7.64 -6.04
C ALA A 65 8.49 -7.93 -7.27
N SER A 66 9.40 -7.01 -7.60
CA SER A 66 10.43 -7.27 -8.60
C SER A 66 11.47 -8.27 -8.06
N PRO A 67 12.30 -8.90 -8.91
CA PRO A 67 13.42 -9.72 -8.44
C PRO A 67 14.33 -8.97 -7.46
N GLU A 68 14.59 -7.69 -7.70
CA GLU A 68 15.38 -6.83 -6.81
C GLU A 68 14.70 -6.63 -5.45
N ASP A 69 13.37 -6.41 -5.44
CA ASP A 69 12.60 -6.32 -4.20
C ASP A 69 12.72 -7.60 -3.39
N ILE A 70 12.59 -8.76 -4.03
CA ILE A 70 12.64 -10.07 -3.37
C ILE A 70 14.01 -10.29 -2.72
N THR A 71 15.10 -10.04 -3.45
CA THR A 71 16.46 -10.18 -2.90
C THR A 71 16.69 -9.22 -1.72
N LYS A 72 16.26 -7.96 -1.82
CA LYS A 72 16.43 -6.98 -0.74
C LYS A 72 15.55 -7.30 0.46
N LEU A 73 14.30 -7.76 0.25
CA LEU A 73 13.40 -8.22 1.31
C LEU A 73 13.96 -9.46 2.02
N ALA A 74 14.45 -10.44 1.26
CA ALA A 74 15.07 -11.66 1.77
C ALA A 74 16.25 -11.31 2.71
N ALA A 75 17.15 -10.45 2.24
CA ALA A 75 18.30 -10.01 3.02
C ALA A 75 17.91 -9.22 4.27
N LEU A 76 17.00 -8.24 4.15
CA LEU A 76 16.59 -7.39 5.27
C LEU A 76 15.82 -8.17 6.35
N LEU A 77 14.93 -9.05 5.92
CA LEU A 77 14.05 -9.80 6.81
C LEU A 77 14.67 -11.12 7.29
N GLU A 78 15.89 -11.45 6.82
CA GLU A 78 16.57 -12.72 7.07
C GLU A 78 15.69 -13.94 6.73
N ILE A 79 14.96 -13.83 5.62
CA ILE A 79 14.20 -14.94 5.04
C ILE A 79 15.05 -15.48 3.88
N PRO A 80 15.34 -16.79 3.81
CA PRO A 80 16.03 -17.34 2.66
C PRO A 80 15.29 -16.99 1.37
N GLU A 81 15.98 -16.41 0.40
CA GLU A 81 15.38 -16.02 -0.88
C GLU A 81 14.62 -17.18 -1.56
N PRO A 82 15.14 -18.43 -1.59
CA PRO A 82 14.39 -19.57 -2.12
C PRO A 82 13.06 -19.84 -1.40
N THR A 83 12.95 -19.52 -0.11
CA THR A 83 11.70 -19.66 0.65
C THR A 83 10.68 -18.61 0.21
N LEU A 84 11.10 -17.36 -0.02
CA LEU A 84 10.21 -16.35 -0.61
C LEU A 84 9.79 -16.75 -2.02
N LEU A 85 10.69 -17.26 -2.86
CA LEU A 85 10.36 -17.67 -4.23
C LEU A 85 9.38 -18.86 -4.31
N GLN A 86 9.21 -19.65 -3.25
CA GLN A 86 8.20 -20.71 -3.17
C GLN A 86 6.78 -20.20 -2.88
N THR A 87 6.65 -18.91 -2.56
CA THR A 87 5.36 -18.24 -2.31
C THR A 87 4.86 -17.51 -3.55
N GLU A 88 3.71 -16.85 -3.44
CA GLU A 88 3.10 -16.06 -4.51
C GLU A 88 3.78 -14.69 -4.74
N ILE A 89 4.86 -14.35 -4.02
CA ILE A 89 5.48 -13.01 -4.05
C ILE A 89 5.98 -12.60 -5.45
N ALA A 90 6.40 -13.56 -6.28
CA ALA A 90 6.90 -13.36 -7.63
C ALA A 90 5.81 -13.50 -8.72
N HIS A 91 4.58 -13.86 -8.33
CA HIS A 91 3.47 -14.08 -9.25
C HIS A 91 2.64 -12.80 -9.47
N LEU A 92 1.79 -12.81 -10.51
CA LEU A 92 0.85 -11.73 -10.75
C LEU A 92 -0.14 -11.63 -9.57
N PRO A 93 -0.29 -10.47 -8.92
CA PRO A 93 -1.14 -10.36 -7.74
C PRO A 93 -2.62 -10.45 -8.08
N ASP A 94 -3.34 -11.29 -7.35
CA ASP A 94 -4.81 -11.34 -7.34
C ASP A 94 -5.35 -10.28 -6.36
N ARG A 95 -5.48 -9.05 -6.89
CA ARG A 95 -5.79 -7.85 -6.11
C ARG A 95 -7.25 -7.77 -5.72
N GLY A 96 -7.54 -7.07 -4.62
CA GLY A 96 -8.89 -6.73 -4.17
C GLY A 96 -9.51 -7.74 -3.20
N ARG A 97 -8.76 -8.76 -2.77
CA ARG A 97 -9.23 -9.77 -1.79
C ARG A 97 -8.97 -9.39 -0.33
N SER A 98 -8.13 -8.39 -0.08
CA SER A 98 -7.72 -7.99 1.28
C SER A 98 -8.81 -7.26 2.06
N MET A 99 -9.92 -6.89 1.42
CA MET A 99 -10.98 -6.09 2.03
C MET A 99 -12.36 -6.53 1.51
N GLU A 100 -13.33 -6.69 2.42
CA GLU A 100 -14.74 -6.82 2.05
C GLU A 100 -15.35 -5.43 1.82
N MET A 101 -16.25 -5.32 0.85
CA MET A 101 -16.99 -4.08 0.57
C MET A 101 -18.42 -4.18 1.11
N PRO A 102 -18.94 -3.15 1.82
CA PRO A 102 -18.22 -1.94 2.25
C PRO A 102 -17.17 -2.23 3.34
N PRO A 103 -16.10 -1.40 3.47
CA PRO A 103 -15.06 -1.61 4.48
C PRO A 103 -15.66 -1.55 5.89
N LYS A 104 -15.27 -2.48 6.76
CA LYS A 104 -15.73 -2.50 8.17
C LYS A 104 -14.77 -1.77 9.12
N GLU A 105 -13.49 -1.70 8.76
CA GLU A 105 -12.48 -1.01 9.56
C GLU A 105 -12.66 0.51 9.43
N PRO A 106 -12.77 1.26 10.54
CA PRO A 106 -13.09 2.69 10.50
C PRO A 106 -12.17 3.57 9.66
N LEU A 107 -10.84 3.40 9.71
CA LEU A 107 -9.91 4.22 8.93
C LEU A 107 -10.14 4.01 7.43
N MET A 108 -10.26 2.76 6.98
CA MET A 108 -10.57 2.42 5.59
C MET A 108 -11.98 2.90 5.19
N TYR A 109 -12.96 2.81 6.09
CA TYR A 109 -14.32 3.30 5.83
C TYR A 109 -14.35 4.80 5.56
N ARG A 110 -13.53 5.62 6.22
CA ARG A 110 -13.47 7.07 5.93
C ARG A 110 -12.98 7.37 4.52
N LEU A 111 -12.06 6.57 3.97
CA LEU A 111 -11.64 6.72 2.58
C LEU A 111 -12.79 6.39 1.61
N PHE A 112 -13.57 5.36 1.93
CA PHE A 112 -14.78 5.02 1.18
C PHE A 112 -15.85 6.13 1.30
N GLU A 113 -16.05 6.69 2.48
CA GLU A 113 -17.00 7.80 2.73
C GLU A 113 -16.62 9.07 1.96
N ILE A 114 -15.32 9.38 1.83
CA ILE A 114 -14.83 10.47 0.96
C ILE A 114 -15.24 10.21 -0.49
N VAL A 115 -15.07 8.99 -1.00
CA VAL A 115 -15.49 8.64 -2.36
C VAL A 115 -17.01 8.77 -2.51
N GLN A 116 -17.78 8.32 -1.52
CA GLN A 116 -19.25 8.42 -1.54
C GLN A 116 -19.73 9.88 -1.57
N ASN A 117 -19.14 10.76 -0.77
CA ASN A 117 -19.59 12.15 -0.63
C ASN A 117 -19.04 13.06 -1.75
N TYR A 118 -17.80 12.87 -2.16
CA TYR A 118 -17.10 13.74 -3.12
C TYR A 118 -16.93 13.15 -4.51
N GLY A 119 -17.38 11.90 -4.76
CA GLY A 119 -17.17 11.23 -6.05
C GLY A 119 -17.67 12.03 -7.25
N TYR A 120 -18.89 12.56 -7.19
CA TYR A 120 -19.42 13.42 -8.26
C TYR A 120 -18.74 14.80 -8.33
N ALA A 121 -18.30 15.36 -7.19
CA ALA A 121 -17.54 16.60 -7.18
C ALA A 121 -16.18 16.43 -7.87
N TYR A 122 -15.45 15.36 -7.55
CA TYR A 122 -14.22 15.00 -8.26
C TYR A 122 -14.48 14.78 -9.74
N LYS A 123 -15.51 14.02 -10.10
CA LYS A 123 -15.87 13.77 -11.50
C LYS A 123 -16.08 15.08 -12.25
N ALA A 124 -16.88 16.00 -11.72
CA ALA A 124 -17.17 17.28 -12.36
C ALA A 124 -15.91 18.13 -12.57
N VAL A 125 -15.11 18.34 -11.50
CA VAL A 125 -13.88 19.14 -11.58
C VAL A 125 -12.85 18.52 -12.52
N LEU A 126 -12.71 17.19 -12.51
CA LEU A 126 -11.82 16.48 -13.43
C LEU A 126 -12.31 16.63 -14.88
N ASN A 127 -13.61 16.52 -15.12
CA ASN A 127 -14.17 16.70 -16.46
C ASN A 127 -13.98 18.13 -16.98
N GLU A 128 -14.16 19.15 -16.15
CA GLU A 128 -13.91 20.54 -16.53
C GLU A 128 -12.42 20.82 -16.82
N LYS A 129 -11.50 20.18 -16.09
CA LYS A 129 -10.05 20.40 -16.25
C LYS A 129 -9.40 19.57 -17.35
N PHE A 130 -9.87 18.35 -17.58
CA PHE A 130 -9.17 17.36 -18.41
C PHE A 130 -10.04 16.78 -19.54
N GLY A 131 -11.34 17.13 -19.60
CA GLY A 131 -12.27 16.63 -20.62
C GLY A 131 -12.93 15.30 -20.23
N ASP A 132 -13.37 14.54 -21.23
CA ASP A 132 -14.00 13.23 -21.01
C ASP A 132 -12.95 12.12 -20.90
N GLY A 133 -12.94 11.41 -19.76
CA GLY A 133 -11.89 10.45 -19.43
C GLY A 133 -11.86 10.08 -17.95
N ILE A 134 -10.77 9.44 -17.53
CA ILE A 134 -10.55 8.97 -16.17
C ILE A 134 -9.14 9.25 -15.65
N MET A 135 -8.99 9.37 -14.34
CA MET A 135 -7.70 9.23 -13.66
C MET A 135 -7.37 7.74 -13.50
N SER A 136 -6.26 7.28 -14.09
CA SER A 136 -5.84 5.88 -13.99
C SER A 136 -5.50 5.48 -12.55
N ALA A 137 -5.93 4.29 -12.14
CA ALA A 137 -5.48 3.60 -10.92
C ALA A 137 -4.37 2.57 -11.18
N ILE A 138 -3.87 2.49 -12.43
CA ILE A 138 -2.78 1.57 -12.85
C ILE A 138 -1.50 2.35 -13.13
N SER A 139 -1.57 3.35 -14.02
CA SER A 139 -0.50 4.34 -14.19
C SER A 139 -0.66 5.39 -13.09
N PHE A 140 -0.30 4.98 -11.88
CA PHE A 140 -0.71 5.62 -10.63
C PHE A 140 0.37 5.53 -9.56
N SER A 141 0.46 6.56 -8.73
CA SER A 141 1.21 6.52 -7.47
C SER A 141 0.42 7.18 -6.34
N THR A 142 0.71 6.76 -5.12
CA THR A 142 0.13 7.32 -3.89
C THR A 142 1.17 7.38 -2.78
N LYS A 143 1.03 8.36 -1.89
CA LYS A 143 1.85 8.50 -0.69
C LYS A 143 1.02 9.07 0.46
N VAL A 144 1.48 8.80 1.68
CA VAL A 144 0.92 9.33 2.91
C VAL A 144 1.96 10.22 3.56
N GLU A 145 1.56 11.41 3.94
CA GLU A 145 2.40 12.40 4.61
C GLU A 145 1.69 12.89 5.87
N LYS A 146 2.47 13.15 6.92
CA LYS A 146 1.99 13.85 8.11
C LYS A 146 2.29 15.34 7.95
N GLU A 147 1.28 16.18 8.11
CA GLU A 147 1.44 17.64 8.18
C GLU A 147 0.99 18.11 9.57
N THR A 148 1.77 18.98 10.23
CA THR A 148 1.43 19.52 11.55
C THR A 148 1.30 21.03 11.45
N ASP A 149 0.19 21.57 11.94
CA ASP A 149 -0.04 23.01 12.07
C ASP A 149 -0.49 23.37 13.50
N GLU A 150 -0.87 24.64 13.71
CA GLU A 150 -1.33 25.13 15.01
C GLU A 150 -2.58 24.42 15.55
N LYS A 151 -3.36 23.75 14.69
CA LYS A 151 -4.60 23.05 15.04
C LYS A 151 -4.39 21.55 15.26
N GLY A 152 -3.20 21.04 14.94
CA GLY A 152 -2.80 19.67 15.23
C GLY A 152 -2.19 18.95 14.04
N ASP A 153 -2.31 17.62 14.08
CA ASP A 153 -1.75 16.72 13.08
C ASP A 153 -2.79 16.36 12.02
N TRP A 154 -2.38 16.42 10.76
CA TRP A 154 -3.16 16.13 9.58
C TRP A 154 -2.54 14.97 8.79
N VAL A 155 -3.40 14.15 8.19
CA VAL A 155 -3.01 13.11 7.25
C VAL A 155 -3.24 13.61 5.84
N LYS A 156 -2.16 13.75 5.07
CA LYS A 156 -2.22 14.11 3.66
C LYS A 156 -2.00 12.88 2.79
N ILE A 157 -3.03 12.51 2.05
CA ILE A 157 -2.96 11.43 1.06
C ILE A 157 -2.93 12.07 -0.33
N THR A 158 -1.88 11.79 -1.09
CA THR A 158 -1.78 12.25 -2.48
C THR A 158 -2.16 11.13 -3.44
N LEU A 159 -3.16 11.34 -4.28
CA LEU A 159 -3.53 10.44 -5.38
C LEU A 159 -3.04 11.03 -6.70
N ARG A 160 -2.06 10.39 -7.35
CA ARG A 160 -1.47 10.88 -8.60
C ARG A 160 -1.62 9.83 -9.71
N GLY A 161 -2.70 9.95 -10.48
CA GLY A 161 -2.96 9.09 -11.64
C GLY A 161 -2.78 9.82 -12.97
N LYS A 162 -2.32 9.08 -13.99
CA LYS A 162 -2.30 9.57 -15.38
C LYS A 162 -3.74 9.76 -15.88
N TRP A 163 -4.02 10.90 -16.53
CA TRP A 163 -5.30 11.12 -17.20
C TRP A 163 -5.38 10.32 -18.51
N LEU A 164 -6.50 9.64 -18.73
CA LEU A 164 -6.77 8.81 -19.90
C LEU A 164 -8.08 9.28 -20.56
N PRO A 165 -8.03 10.02 -21.69
CA PRO A 165 -9.23 10.43 -22.40
C PRO A 165 -9.87 9.24 -23.11
N TYR A 166 -11.21 9.27 -23.28
CA TYR A 166 -11.90 8.28 -24.09
C TYR A 166 -11.58 8.46 -25.59
N THR A 167 -11.24 7.36 -26.26
CA THR A 167 -11.08 7.35 -27.72
C THR A 167 -12.45 7.29 -28.37
N ARG A 168 -12.67 8.12 -29.40
CA ARG A 168 -13.83 7.98 -30.30
C ARG A 168 -13.54 6.87 -31.31
N PHE A 169 -14.35 5.83 -31.33
CA PHE A 169 -14.31 4.74 -32.30
C PHE A 169 -15.70 4.49 -32.89
#